data_AF-I4Z426-F1
#
_entry.id   AF-I4Z426-F1
#
_cell.length_a   1.000
_cell.length_b   1.000
_cell.length_c   1.000
_cell.angle_alpha   90.00
_cell.angle_beta   90.00
_cell.angle_gamma   90.00
#
_symmetry.space_group_name_H-M   'P 1'
#
loop_
_entity.id
_entity.type
_entity.pdbx_description
1 polymer ?
#
loop_
_entity_poly.entity_id
_entity_poly.type
_entity_poly.pdbx_seq_one_letter_code
_entity_poly.pdbx_strand_id
1 'polypeptide(L)' 'MYLYRAIDSNGDTVEFWFTERRDLTAAKRFLRKALKRNGRPERIVIDGSPTNREAILSCDTADRLENR' A
#
# COMPACT_ATOMS: atom_id res chain seq x y z
N MET A 1 6.60 16.07 6.07
CA MET A 1 6.89 14.70 6.53
C MET A 1 5.58 13.92 6.56
N TYR A 2 5.52 12.77 5.90
CA TYR A 2 4.35 11.91 5.82
C TYR A 2 4.73 10.47 6.18
N LEU A 3 3.84 9.79 6.89
CA LEU A 3 3.97 8.38 7.27
C LEU A 3 2.89 7.57 6.55
N TYR A 4 3.34 6.62 5.72
CA TYR A 4 2.48 5.55 5.22
C TYR A 4 2.58 4.36 6.18
N ARG A 5 1.44 3.76 6.52
CA ARG A 5 1.36 2.65 7.45
C ARG A 5 0.33 1.63 6.98
N ALA A 6 0.67 0.35 7.06
CA ALA A 6 -0.24 -0.77 6.87
C ALA A 6 -0.48 -1.39 8.23
N ILE A 7 -1.76 -1.59 8.53
CA ILE A 7 -2.23 -2.17 9.78
C ILE A 7 -3.05 -3.40 9.40
N ASP A 8 -2.79 -4.52 10.06
CA ASP A 8 -3.57 -5.74 9.85
C ASP A 8 -4.91 -5.72 10.61
N SER A 9 -5.66 -6.82 10.54
CA SER A 9 -6.96 -6.95 11.20
C SER A 9 -6.88 -7.01 12.73
N ASN A 10 -5.70 -7.32 13.30
CA ASN A 10 -5.48 -7.38 14.74
C ASN A 10 -5.09 -6.01 15.32
N GLY A 11 -4.87 -5.02 14.44
CA GLY A 11 -4.41 -3.69 14.82
C GLY A 11 -2.88 -3.55 14.82
N ASP A 12 -2.16 -4.58 14.38
CA ASP A 12 -0.70 -4.56 14.35
C ASP A 12 -0.18 -3.82 13.12
N THR A 13 0.85 -3.01 13.33
CA THR A 13 1.53 -2.34 12.21
C THR A 13 2.47 -3.31 11.51
N VAL A 14 2.14 -3.69 10.28
CA VAL A 14 2.88 -4.70 9.52
C VAL A 14 3.87 -4.10 8.51
N GLU A 15 3.70 -2.83 8.13
CA GLU A 15 4.64 -2.11 7.25
C GLU A 15 4.54 -0.60 7.45
N PHE A 16 5.66 0.11 7.30
CA PHE A 16 5.68 1.57 7.39
C PHE A 16 6.71 2.21 6.45
N TRP A 17 6.46 3.44 6.03
CA TRP A 17 7.37 4.21 5.19
C TRP A 17 7.26 5.71 5.45
N PHE A 18 8.41 6.33 5.74
CA PHE A 18 8.53 7.78 5.89
C PHE A 18 8.97 8.42 4.57
N THR A 19 8.34 9.54 4.24
CA THR A 19 8.65 10.33 3.05
C THR A 19 8.40 11.80 3.32
N GLU A 20 9.14 12.68 2.66
CA GLU A 20 8.89 14.12 2.74
C GLU A 20 7.64 14.53 1.96
N ARG A 21 7.28 13.75 0.93
CA ARG A 21 6.21 14.05 -0.03
C ARG A 21 5.09 13.00 0.01
N ARG A 22 3.85 13.47 -0.04
CA ARG A 22 2.64 12.64 -0.20
C ARG A 22 2.22 12.66 -1.67
N ASP A 23 2.87 11.82 -2.47
CA ASP A 23 2.60 11.72 -3.90
C ASP A 23 2.36 10.25 -4.32
N LEU A 24 1.94 10.08 -5.57
CA LEU A 24 1.62 8.78 -6.14
C LEU A 24 2.82 7.83 -6.15
N THR A 25 4.03 8.37 -6.38
CA THR A 25 5.26 7.59 -6.40
C THR A 25 5.56 7.01 -5.02
N ALA A 26 5.45 7.81 -3.97
CA ALA A 26 5.62 7.36 -2.60
C ALA A 26 4.56 6.32 -2.21
N ALA A 27 3.29 6.55 -2.56
CA ALA A 27 2.20 5.61 -2.29
C ALA A 27 2.41 4.26 -3.00
N LYS A 28 2.78 4.28 -4.29
CA LYS A 28 3.08 3.05 -5.05
C LYS A 28 4.27 2.30 -4.48
N ARG A 29 5.34 3.01 -4.08
CA ARG A 29 6.52 2.39 -3.47
C ARG A 29 6.16 1.69 -2.16
N PHE A 30 5.39 2.36 -1.31
CA PHE A 30 4.92 1.79 -0.06
C PHE A 30 4.05 0.55 -0.30
N LEU A 31 3.04 0.63 -1.18
CA LEU A 31 2.13 -0.48 -1.45
C LEU A 31 2.83 -1.70 -2.04
N ARG A 32 3.74 -1.53 -3.00
CA ARG A 32 4.53 -2.65 -3.55
C ARG A 32 5.36 -3.34 -2.47
N LYS A 33 5.98 -2.57 -1.57
CA LYS A 33 6.74 -3.12 -0.44
C LYS A 33 5.83 -3.93 0.48
N ALA A 34 4.67 -3.37 0.85
CA ALA A 34 3.71 -4.01 1.74
C ALA A 34 3.15 -5.32 1.15
N LEU A 35 2.70 -5.30 -0.11
CA LEU A 35 2.15 -6.47 -0.81
C LEU A 35 3.21 -7.56 -1.01
N LYS A 36 4.41 -7.20 -1.47
CA LYS A 36 5.49 -8.17 -1.67
C LYS A 36 5.89 -8.89 -0.37
N ARG A 37 5.84 -8.19 0.76
CA ARG A 37 6.29 -8.73 2.05
C ARG A 37 5.22 -9.51 2.79
N ASN A 38 3.97 -9.06 2.73
CA ASN A 38 2.87 -9.61 3.53
C ASN A 38 1.84 -10.39 2.69
N GLY A 39 2.05 -10.45 1.37
CA GLY A 39 1.06 -10.96 0.43
C GLY A 39 -0.09 -9.97 0.20
N ARG A 40 -0.99 -10.36 -0.69
CA ARG A 40 -2.18 -9.59 -1.02
C ARG A 40 -3.30 -9.88 -0.02
N PRO A 41 -3.81 -8.88 0.72
CA PRO A 41 -4.95 -9.08 1.60
C PRO A 41 -6.25 -9.23 0.81
N GLU A 42 -7.28 -9.81 1.43
CA GLU A 42 -8.62 -9.90 0.83
C GLU A 42 -9.25 -8.52 0.60
N ARG A 43 -9.02 -7.58 1.53
CA ARG A 43 -9.57 -6.22 1.48
C ARG A 43 -8.51 -5.21 1.90
N ILE A 44 -8.43 -4.10 1.16
CA ILE A 44 -7.65 -2.92 1.55
C ILE A 44 -8.63 -1.79 1.85
N VAL A 45 -8.52 -1.20 3.03
CA VAL A 45 -9.30 -0.02 3.44
C VAL A 45 -8.36 1.18 3.48
N ILE A 46 -8.80 2.29 2.89
CA ILE A 46 -8.04 3.55 2.86
C ILE A 46 -8.93 4.71 3.26
N ASP A 47 -8.28 5.84 3.57
CA ASP A 47 -8.95 7.13 3.58
C ASP A 47 -9.48 7.50 2.19
N GLY A 48 -10.25 8.58 2.08
CA GLY A 48 -10.78 9.08 0.81
C GLY A 48 -9.72 9.64 -0.16
N SER A 49 -8.44 9.30 -0.01
CA SER A 49 -7.35 9.83 -0.83
C SER A 49 -7.38 9.25 -2.25
N PRO A 50 -7.52 10.09 -3.30
CA PRO A 50 -7.46 9.64 -4.69
C PRO A 50 -6.10 9.03 -5.04
N THR A 51 -5.02 9.60 -4.50
CA THR A 51 -3.64 9.11 -4.70
C THR A 51 -3.44 7.71 -4.15
N ASN A 52 -3.97 7.41 -2.96
CA ASN A 52 -3.89 6.07 -2.39
C ASN A 52 -4.71 5.07 -3.22
N ARG A 53 -5.91 5.47 -3.66
CA ARG A 53 -6.76 4.65 -4.51
C ARG A 53 -6.07 4.30 -5.83
N GLU A 54 -5.47 5.27 -6.50
CA GLU A 54 -4.74 5.05 -7.74
C GLU A 54 -3.53 4.13 -7.53
N ALA A 55 -2.77 4.33 -6.45
CA ALA A 55 -1.63 3.48 -6.12
C ALA A 55 -2.06 2.02 -5.88
N ILE A 56 -3.18 1.78 -5.19
CA ILE A 56 -3.72 0.43 -4.97
C ILE A 56 -4.08 -0.21 -6.31
N LEU A 57 -4.86 0.46 -7.15
CA LEU A 57 -5.28 -0.09 -8.44
C LEU A 57 -4.07 -0.47 -9.31
N SER A 58 -3.04 0.38 -9.32
CA SER A 58 -1.80 0.13 -10.06
C SER A 58 -0.96 -1.03 -9.50
N CYS A 59 -0.91 -1.22 -8.18
CA CYS A 59 -0.05 -2.22 -7.55
C CYS A 59 -0.75 -3.57 -7.38
N ASP A 60 -2.06 -3.57 -7.07
CA ASP A 60 -2.88 -4.79 -6.92
C ASP A 60 -2.99 -5.54 -8.25
N THR A 61 -3.14 -4.80 -9.35
CA THR A 61 -3.18 -5.41 -10.70
C THR A 61 -1.85 -6.08 -11.05
N ALA A 62 -0.72 -5.47 -10.68
CA ALA A 62 0.60 -6.04 -10.92
C ALA A 62 0.83 -7.32 -10.09
N ASP A 63 0.49 -7.29 -8.80
CA ASP A 63 0.61 -8.45 -7.91
C ASP A 63 -0.19 -9.67 -8.40
N ARG A 64 -1.41 -9.44 -8.93
CA ARG A 64 -2.23 -10.51 -9.53
C ARG A 64 -1.61 -11.17 -10.77
N LEU A 65 -0.75 -10.46 -11.49
CA LEU A 65 -0.09 -10.99 -12.68
C LEU A 65 1.18 -11.77 -12.31
N GLU A 66 1.87 -11.37 -11.23
CA GLU A 66 3.08 -12.03 -10.74
C GLU A 66 2.78 -13.36 -10.01
N ASN A 67 1.58 -13.51 -9.43
CA ASN A 67 1.14 -14.71 -8.71
C ASN A 67 0.35 -15.72 -9.59
N ARG A 68 0.55 -15.71 -10.92
CA ARG A 68 0.03 -16.72 -11.86
C ARG A 68 1.07 -17.78 -12.17
#